data_AF-A0AAJ1Q4W4-F1
#
_entry.id   AF-A0AAJ1Q4W4-F1
#
_cell.length_a   1.000
_cell.length_b   1.000
_cell.length_c   1.000
_cell.angle_alpha   90.00
_cell.angle_beta   90.00
_cell.angle_gamma   90.00
#
_symmetry.space_group_name_H-M   'P 1'
#
loop_
_entity.id
_entity.type
_entity.pdbx_description
1 polymer ?
#
loop_
_entity_poly.entity_id
_entity_poly.type
_entity_poly.pdbx_seq_one_letter_code
_entity_poly.pdbx_strand_id
1 'polypeptide(L)'
;MKQFISYLQHPIVKIFISPLASVIFGLILGFQVTKTPNFLIAAALYGLVIFTQLIEHFQYQRYIAANQKQTPMSIYYACLVICIILALVFVLTQHWAISILIILYLLFIFLQYYPFYLVGTFNYIFLSTFFNGFILNIVAYYSQSHQLSNKFLLDLIPIVIYCMASNLITNDLKNTLPTLPKFKILSQNIKKIAFAMMLIALLLGIYFSLPTHSYLLGQIFMLTFVPLVSIPNLISVKTMDKIQNKINFNASMMLCFNLLYLIAYIF
;
A
#
# COMPACT_ATOMS: atom_id res chain seq x y z
N MET A 1 -12.22 18.96 12.50
CA MET A 1 -11.14 18.79 11.50
C MET A 1 -9.78 18.39 12.11
N LYS A 2 -9.23 19.13 13.08
CA LYS A 2 -7.94 18.77 13.75
C LYS A 2 -7.95 17.38 14.42
N GLN A 3 -9.01 17.01 15.14
CA GLN A 3 -9.15 15.70 15.79
C GLN A 3 -9.20 14.54 14.78
N PHE A 4 -9.90 14.72 13.65
CA PHE A 4 -9.97 13.72 12.59
C PHE A 4 -8.62 13.50 11.90
N ILE A 5 -7.89 14.58 11.61
CA ILE A 5 -6.52 14.50 11.07
C ILE A 5 -5.58 13.82 12.08
N SER A 6 -5.70 14.13 13.36
CA SER A 6 -4.94 13.48 14.44
C SER A 6 -5.22 11.97 14.49
N TYR A 7 -6.47 11.55 14.26
CA TYR A 7 -6.83 10.14 14.21
C TYR A 7 -6.20 9.41 13.00
N LEU A 8 -6.23 10.01 11.80
CA LEU A 8 -5.61 9.44 10.60
C LEU A 8 -4.08 9.34 10.66
N GLN A 9 -3.46 10.09 11.58
CA GLN A 9 -2.02 10.04 11.86
C GLN A 9 -1.67 8.97 12.89
N HIS A 10 -2.65 8.29 13.50
CA HIS A 10 -2.39 7.32 14.56
C HIS A 10 -1.74 6.03 14.00
N PRO A 11 -0.70 5.48 14.65
CA PRO A 11 0.00 4.27 14.18
C PRO A 11 -0.93 3.06 14.02
N ILE A 12 -1.88 2.88 14.94
CA ILE A 12 -2.87 1.79 14.88
C ILE A 12 -3.71 1.90 13.61
N VAL A 13 -4.12 3.12 13.24
CA VAL A 13 -4.94 3.35 12.06
C VAL A 13 -4.18 2.97 10.80
N LYS A 14 -2.88 3.29 10.72
CA LYS A 14 -2.02 2.86 9.61
C LYS A 14 -1.99 1.33 9.45
N ILE A 15 -1.91 0.57 10.55
CA ILE A 15 -1.84 -0.91 10.52
C ILE A 15 -3.05 -1.52 9.82
N PHE A 16 -4.24 -0.90 9.92
CA PHE A 16 -5.45 -1.40 9.26
C PHE A 16 -5.68 -0.79 7.88
N ILE A 17 -5.38 0.51 7.73
CA ILE A 17 -5.63 1.26 6.50
C ILE A 17 -4.65 0.88 5.39
N SER A 18 -3.37 0.69 5.71
CA SER A 18 -2.37 0.41 4.68
C SER A 18 -2.58 -0.94 4.01
N PRO A 19 -2.86 -2.04 4.73
CA PRO A 19 -3.27 -3.30 4.11
C PRO A 19 -4.51 -3.15 3.24
N LEU A 20 -5.51 -2.40 3.73
CA LEU A 20 -6.76 -2.21 3.02
C LEU A 20 -6.51 -1.48 1.69
N ALA A 21 -5.70 -0.42 1.70
CA ALA A 21 -5.32 0.32 0.51
C ALA A 21 -4.68 -0.61 -0.55
N SER A 22 -3.88 -1.59 -0.14
CA SER A 22 -3.18 -2.51 -1.06
C SER A 22 -4.05 -3.57 -1.73
N VAL A 23 -5.25 -3.85 -1.21
CA VAL A 23 -6.11 -4.94 -1.74
C VAL A 23 -7.51 -4.49 -2.17
N ILE A 24 -7.99 -3.33 -1.69
CA ILE A 24 -9.41 -2.95 -1.79
C ILE A 24 -9.91 -2.83 -3.22
N PHE A 25 -9.09 -2.31 -4.13
CA PHE A 25 -9.48 -2.13 -5.54
C PHE A 25 -9.70 -3.49 -6.21
N GLY A 26 -8.72 -4.40 -6.06
CA GLY A 26 -8.83 -5.76 -6.57
C GLY A 26 -10.01 -6.54 -5.97
N LEU A 27 -10.21 -6.46 -4.64
CA LEU A 27 -11.32 -7.14 -3.97
C LEU A 27 -12.68 -6.69 -4.50
N ILE A 28 -12.93 -5.37 -4.55
CA ILE A 28 -14.25 -4.87 -4.92
C ILE A 28 -14.55 -5.13 -6.40
N LEU A 29 -13.60 -4.92 -7.32
CA LEU A 29 -13.81 -5.28 -8.72
C LEU A 29 -14.00 -6.80 -8.90
N GLY A 30 -13.31 -7.61 -8.10
CA GLY A 30 -13.51 -9.06 -8.09
C GLY A 30 -14.93 -9.44 -7.64
N PHE A 31 -15.45 -8.77 -6.61
CA PHE A 31 -16.82 -8.95 -6.13
C PHE A 31 -17.88 -8.55 -7.16
N GLN A 32 -17.61 -7.58 -8.03
CA GLN A 32 -18.56 -7.19 -9.07
C GLN A 32 -18.69 -8.22 -10.20
N VAL A 33 -17.62 -8.96 -10.49
CA VAL A 33 -17.59 -9.92 -11.59
C VAL A 33 -18.10 -11.30 -11.15
N THR A 34 -17.93 -11.64 -9.87
CA THR A 34 -18.35 -12.94 -9.34
C THR A 34 -19.83 -12.95 -8.94
N LYS A 35 -20.49 -14.10 -9.15
CA LYS A 35 -21.88 -14.32 -8.67
C LYS A 35 -21.92 -14.76 -7.21
N THR A 36 -20.83 -15.32 -6.69
CA THR A 36 -20.75 -15.90 -5.35
C THR A 36 -19.48 -15.40 -4.66
N PRO A 37 -19.53 -14.23 -4.01
CA PRO A 37 -18.37 -13.63 -3.36
C PRO A 37 -17.88 -14.48 -2.19
N ASN A 38 -16.58 -14.73 -2.11
CA ASN A 38 -15.96 -15.49 -1.03
C ASN A 38 -15.34 -14.56 0.02
N PHE A 39 -16.18 -14.12 0.96
CA PHE A 39 -15.79 -13.23 2.04
C PHE A 39 -14.73 -13.81 2.97
N LEU A 40 -14.70 -15.14 3.15
CA LEU A 40 -13.71 -15.79 4.01
C LEU A 40 -12.31 -15.65 3.42
N ILE A 41 -12.16 -15.87 2.11
CA ILE A 41 -10.88 -15.70 1.42
C ILE A 41 -10.45 -14.23 1.40
N ALA A 42 -11.40 -13.31 1.20
CA ALA A 42 -11.11 -11.87 1.27
C ALA A 42 -10.62 -11.47 2.68
N ALA A 43 -11.28 -11.97 3.73
CA ALA A 43 -10.87 -11.73 5.11
C ALA A 43 -9.51 -12.36 5.43
N ALA A 44 -9.23 -13.56 4.91
CA ALA A 44 -7.94 -14.23 5.06
C ALA A 44 -6.81 -13.44 4.39
N LEU A 45 -7.03 -12.93 3.17
CA LEU A 45 -6.07 -12.07 2.47
C LEU A 45 -5.83 -10.76 3.23
N TYR A 46 -6.90 -10.09 3.67
CA TYR A 46 -6.78 -8.85 4.44
C TYR A 46 -6.00 -9.08 5.75
N GLY A 47 -6.34 -10.15 6.48
CA GLY A 47 -5.62 -10.58 7.67
C GLY A 47 -4.14 -10.85 7.38
N LEU A 48 -3.84 -11.56 6.29
CA LEU A 48 -2.46 -11.85 5.87
C LEU A 48 -1.66 -10.56 5.72
N VAL A 49 -2.21 -9.56 5.03
CA VAL A 49 -1.53 -8.28 4.78
C VAL A 49 -1.41 -7.43 6.07
N ILE A 50 -2.35 -7.54 7.02
CA ILE A 50 -2.18 -6.94 8.35
C ILE A 50 -0.99 -7.56 9.08
N PHE A 51 -0.92 -8.89 9.12
CA PHE A 51 0.16 -9.58 9.83
C PHE A 51 1.52 -9.35 9.16
N THR A 52 1.59 -9.24 7.83
CA THR A 52 2.85 -8.85 7.16
C THR A 52 3.27 -7.43 7.56
N GLN A 53 2.36 -6.45 7.65
CA GLN A 53 2.71 -5.12 8.16
C GLN A 53 3.22 -5.12 9.61
N LEU A 54 2.64 -5.95 10.48
CA LEU A 54 3.14 -6.12 11.84
C LEU A 54 4.56 -6.72 11.83
N ILE A 55 4.79 -7.75 11.03
CA ILE A 55 6.11 -8.37 10.85
C ILE A 55 7.14 -7.34 10.34
N GLU A 56 6.78 -6.54 9.34
CA GLU A 56 7.63 -5.45 8.85
C GLU A 56 7.98 -4.45 9.95
N HIS A 57 7.00 -4.08 10.78
CA HIS A 57 7.22 -3.17 11.89
C HIS A 57 8.23 -3.73 12.90
N PHE A 58 8.08 -4.99 13.31
CA PHE A 58 9.03 -5.66 14.20
C PHE A 58 10.42 -5.76 13.59
N GLN A 59 10.52 -6.09 12.29
CA GLN A 59 11.80 -6.17 11.59
C GLN A 59 12.48 -4.82 11.45
N TYR A 60 11.73 -3.75 11.15
CA TYR A 60 12.25 -2.39 11.13
C TYR A 60 12.83 -2.00 12.50
N GLN A 61 12.08 -2.25 13.59
CA GLN A 61 12.54 -1.93 14.94
C GLN A 61 13.83 -2.68 15.31
N ARG A 62 13.92 -3.95 14.92
CA ARG A 62 15.04 -4.83 15.25
C ARG A 62 16.30 -4.53 14.45
N TYR A 63 16.17 -4.34 13.13
CA TYR A 63 17.32 -4.28 12.21
C TYR A 63 17.71 -2.86 11.80
N ILE A 64 16.80 -1.89 11.86
CA ILE A 64 17.07 -0.50 11.45
C ILE A 64 17.12 0.43 12.66
N ALA A 65 16.11 0.39 13.53
CA ALA A 65 16.07 1.27 14.70
C ALA A 65 17.00 0.81 15.84
N ALA A 66 17.63 -0.37 15.70
CA ALA A 66 18.48 -1.01 16.71
C ALA A 66 17.82 -1.16 18.11
N ASN A 67 16.48 -1.13 18.18
CA ASN A 67 15.70 -1.23 19.42
C ASN A 67 15.36 -2.70 19.75
N GLN A 68 16.37 -3.58 19.71
CA GLN A 68 16.20 -5.02 19.89
C GLN A 68 15.63 -5.40 21.27
N LYS A 69 15.90 -4.59 22.30
CA LYS A 69 15.39 -4.82 23.67
C LYS A 69 13.90 -4.50 23.85
N GLN A 70 13.32 -3.69 22.96
CA GLN A 70 11.91 -3.26 23.05
C GLN A 70 10.97 -4.08 22.17
N THR A 71 11.49 -5.04 21.39
CA THR A 71 10.70 -5.89 20.50
C THR A 71 10.37 -7.23 21.17
N PRO A 72 9.13 -7.45 21.66
CA PRO A 72 8.74 -8.72 22.27
C PRO A 72 8.75 -9.85 21.23
N MET A 73 9.76 -10.70 21.29
CA MET A 73 9.98 -11.79 20.33
C MET A 73 8.82 -12.80 20.29
N SER A 74 8.13 -13.01 21.41
CA SER A 74 6.94 -13.87 21.48
C SER A 74 5.81 -13.38 20.55
N ILE A 75 5.55 -12.07 20.53
CA ILE A 75 4.52 -11.46 19.68
C ILE A 75 4.94 -11.56 18.21
N TYR A 76 6.23 -11.35 17.91
CA TYR A 76 6.76 -11.52 16.56
C TYR A 76 6.52 -12.94 16.03
N TYR A 77 6.87 -13.98 16.80
CA TYR A 77 6.65 -15.36 16.39
C TYR A 77 5.16 -15.71 16.29
N ALA A 78 4.31 -15.18 17.18
CA ALA A 78 2.86 -15.36 17.07
C ALA A 78 2.32 -14.77 15.75
N CYS A 79 2.72 -13.54 15.39
CA CYS A 79 2.35 -12.93 14.12
C CYS A 79 2.85 -13.74 12.91
N LEU A 80 4.07 -14.29 13.01
CA LEU A 80 4.66 -15.11 11.95
C LEU A 80 3.86 -16.41 11.76
N VAL A 81 3.53 -17.12 12.84
CA VAL A 81 2.70 -18.35 12.79
C VAL A 81 1.33 -18.05 12.18
N ILE A 82 0.66 -16.98 12.61
CA ILE A 82 -0.64 -16.60 12.04
C ILE A 82 -0.51 -16.27 10.55
N CYS A 83 0.54 -15.55 10.14
CA CYS A 83 0.81 -15.23 8.74
C CYS A 83 1.00 -16.50 7.89
N ILE A 84 1.77 -17.49 8.39
CA ILE A 84 1.96 -18.78 7.71
C ILE A 84 0.62 -19.52 7.57
N ILE A 85 -0.19 -19.58 8.64
CA ILE A 85 -1.49 -20.27 8.59
C ILE A 85 -2.40 -19.63 7.54
N LEU A 86 -2.50 -18.29 7.53
CA LEU A 86 -3.30 -17.56 6.55
C LEU A 86 -2.78 -17.77 5.12
N ALA A 87 -1.46 -17.78 4.93
CA ALA A 87 -0.84 -18.06 3.64
C ALA A 87 -1.16 -19.50 3.18
N LEU A 88 -1.07 -20.49 4.07
CA LEU A 88 -1.41 -21.89 3.76
C LEU A 88 -2.87 -22.04 3.34
N VAL A 89 -3.81 -21.42 4.06
CA VAL A 89 -5.23 -21.42 3.69
C VAL A 89 -5.42 -20.86 2.28
N PHE A 90 -4.72 -19.77 1.95
CA PHE A 90 -4.81 -19.18 0.62
C PHE A 90 -4.19 -20.07 -0.47
N VAL A 91 -3.00 -20.63 -0.20
CA VAL A 91 -2.28 -21.49 -1.15
C VAL A 91 -3.04 -22.76 -1.48
N LEU A 92 -3.75 -23.34 -0.50
CA LEU A 92 -4.54 -24.56 -0.67
C LEU A 92 -5.88 -24.32 -1.38
N THR A 93 -6.39 -23.08 -1.37
CA THR A 93 -7.70 -22.75 -1.95
C THR A 93 -7.62 -22.09 -3.32
N GLN A 94 -6.45 -21.57 -3.70
CA GLN A 94 -6.27 -20.77 -4.91
C GLN A 94 -5.38 -21.46 -5.94
N HIS A 95 -5.44 -20.97 -7.17
CA HIS A 95 -4.64 -21.47 -8.28
C HIS A 95 -3.13 -21.30 -8.00
N TRP A 96 -2.33 -22.30 -8.37
CA TRP A 96 -0.90 -22.37 -8.07
C TRP A 96 -0.12 -21.11 -8.46
N ALA A 97 -0.48 -20.47 -9.57
CA ALA A 97 0.18 -19.24 -10.02
C ALA A 97 0.02 -18.08 -9.02
N ILE A 98 -1.17 -17.91 -8.42
CA ILE A 98 -1.41 -16.89 -7.39
C ILE A 98 -0.70 -17.26 -6.09
N SER A 99 -0.66 -18.54 -5.76
CA SER A 99 0.09 -19.06 -4.61
C SER A 99 1.58 -18.68 -4.70
N ILE A 100 2.19 -18.79 -5.89
CA ILE A 100 3.57 -18.33 -6.13
C ILE A 100 3.71 -16.82 -5.87
N LEU A 101 2.75 -16.01 -6.32
CA LEU A 101 2.80 -14.56 -6.09
C LEU A 101 2.76 -14.19 -4.61
N ILE A 102 1.95 -14.88 -3.80
CA ILE A 102 1.94 -14.69 -2.34
C ILE A 102 3.27 -15.13 -1.73
N ILE A 103 3.84 -16.25 -2.15
CA ILE A 103 5.13 -16.71 -1.64
C ILE A 103 6.23 -15.68 -1.95
N LEU A 104 6.25 -15.14 -3.18
CA LEU A 104 7.18 -14.07 -3.56
C LEU A 104 6.98 -12.80 -2.74
N TYR A 105 5.71 -12.43 -2.47
CA TYR A 105 5.39 -11.31 -1.60
C TYR A 105 5.95 -11.54 -0.18
N LEU A 106 5.70 -12.69 0.42
CA LEU A 106 6.23 -13.02 1.75
C LEU A 106 7.76 -13.03 1.77
N LEU A 107 8.40 -13.62 0.76
CA LEU A 107 9.86 -13.58 0.63
C LEU A 107 10.37 -12.14 0.60
N PHE A 108 9.74 -11.25 -0.18
CA PHE A 108 10.10 -9.83 -0.18
C PHE A 108 9.97 -9.20 1.22
N ILE A 109 8.87 -9.48 1.93
CA ILE A 109 8.65 -8.97 3.31
C ILE A 109 9.78 -9.40 4.24
N PHE A 110 10.22 -10.66 4.17
CA PHE A 110 11.30 -11.16 5.02
C PHE A 110 12.69 -10.65 4.62
N LEU A 111 12.95 -10.52 3.33
CA LEU A 111 14.29 -10.23 2.79
C LEU A 111 14.64 -8.74 2.76
N GLN A 112 13.64 -7.85 2.76
CA GLN A 112 13.86 -6.40 2.61
C GLN A 112 14.63 -5.75 3.77
N TYR A 113 14.50 -6.29 4.99
CA TYR A 113 15.19 -5.76 6.19
C TYR A 113 16.49 -6.52 6.50
N TYR A 114 16.52 -7.83 6.25
CA TYR A 114 17.68 -8.69 6.45
C TYR A 114 17.57 -9.91 5.51
N PRO A 115 18.63 -10.35 4.83
CA PRO A 115 20.01 -9.87 4.88
C PRO A 115 20.32 -8.68 3.95
N PHE A 116 19.40 -8.28 3.08
CA PHE A 116 19.71 -7.37 1.98
C PHE A 116 19.63 -5.86 2.32
N TYR A 117 19.04 -5.48 3.46
CA TYR A 117 18.91 -4.08 3.91
C TYR A 117 18.47 -3.11 2.79
N LEU A 118 17.38 -3.44 2.10
CA LEU A 118 16.92 -2.70 0.91
C LEU A 118 16.31 -1.34 1.27
N VAL A 119 15.87 -1.13 2.52
CA VAL A 119 15.22 0.12 2.94
C VAL A 119 16.13 1.33 2.73
N GLY A 120 15.59 2.40 2.14
CA GLY A 120 16.39 3.57 1.75
C GLY A 120 16.86 3.53 0.30
N THR A 121 16.82 2.37 -0.37
CA THR A 121 17.29 2.21 -1.76
C THR A 121 16.15 2.31 -2.79
N PHE A 122 16.53 2.54 -4.06
CA PHE A 122 15.59 2.50 -5.18
C PHE A 122 14.92 1.13 -5.34
N ASN A 123 15.64 0.04 -5.07
CA ASN A 123 15.10 -1.33 -5.16
C ASN A 123 13.93 -1.53 -4.20
N TYR A 124 14.00 -0.99 -2.98
CA TYR A 124 12.87 -1.02 -2.05
C TYR A 124 11.67 -0.25 -2.58
N ILE A 125 11.87 0.94 -3.17
CA ILE A 125 10.75 1.72 -3.74
C ILE A 125 10.08 0.93 -4.86
N PHE A 126 10.86 0.37 -5.79
CA PHE A 126 10.33 -0.41 -6.90
C PHE A 126 9.61 -1.67 -6.43
N LEU A 127 10.26 -2.51 -5.62
CA LEU A 127 9.69 -3.78 -5.14
C LEU A 127 8.48 -3.56 -4.24
N SER A 128 8.53 -2.58 -3.32
CA SER A 128 7.37 -2.24 -2.48
C SER A 128 6.18 -1.82 -3.33
N THR A 129 6.41 -1.02 -4.37
CA THR A 129 5.36 -0.60 -5.31
C THR A 129 4.80 -1.79 -6.09
N PHE A 130 5.69 -2.64 -6.62
CA PHE A 130 5.30 -3.84 -7.36
C PHE A 130 4.45 -4.78 -6.51
N PHE A 131 4.87 -5.08 -5.27
CA PHE A 131 4.11 -5.98 -4.42
C PHE A 131 2.84 -5.34 -3.86
N ASN A 132 2.94 -4.16 -3.26
CA ASN A 132 1.82 -3.55 -2.52
C ASN A 132 0.82 -2.81 -3.42
N GLY A 133 1.26 -2.31 -4.58
CA GLY A 133 0.41 -1.62 -5.54
C GLY A 133 -0.18 -2.54 -6.61
N PHE A 134 0.61 -3.52 -7.09
CA PHE A 134 0.23 -4.37 -8.22
C PHE A 134 -0.14 -5.80 -7.80
N ILE A 135 0.81 -6.57 -7.26
CA ILE A 135 0.60 -8.00 -6.96
C ILE A 135 -0.55 -8.23 -5.98
N LEU A 136 -0.62 -7.47 -4.88
CA LEU A 136 -1.70 -7.66 -3.90
C LEU A 136 -3.09 -7.39 -4.48
N ASN A 137 -3.24 -6.42 -5.40
CA ASN A 137 -4.50 -6.19 -6.10
C ASN A 137 -4.83 -7.30 -7.10
N ILE A 138 -3.81 -7.87 -7.78
CA ILE A 138 -3.98 -9.04 -8.66
C ILE A 138 -4.47 -10.25 -7.87
N VAL A 139 -3.78 -10.57 -6.78
CA VAL A 139 -4.14 -11.66 -5.86
C VAL A 139 -5.56 -11.46 -5.35
N ALA A 140 -5.90 -10.25 -4.93
CA ALA A 140 -7.22 -9.89 -4.44
C ALA A 140 -8.32 -10.11 -5.49
N TYR A 141 -8.13 -9.59 -6.69
CA TYR A 141 -9.10 -9.73 -7.79
C TYR A 141 -9.30 -11.19 -8.17
N TYR A 142 -8.21 -11.90 -8.45
CA TYR A 142 -8.27 -13.30 -8.86
C TYR A 142 -8.92 -14.18 -7.79
N SER A 143 -8.68 -13.89 -6.51
CA SER A 143 -9.26 -14.67 -5.41
C SER A 143 -10.79 -14.71 -5.43
N GLN A 144 -11.43 -13.74 -6.10
CA GLN A 144 -12.89 -13.61 -6.20
C GLN A 144 -13.41 -13.94 -7.61
N SER A 145 -12.72 -13.49 -8.65
CA SER A 145 -13.17 -13.64 -10.04
C SER A 145 -12.69 -14.91 -10.73
N HIS A 146 -11.61 -15.54 -10.21
CA HIS A 146 -10.88 -16.66 -10.82
C HIS A 146 -10.43 -16.42 -12.28
N GLN A 147 -10.43 -15.17 -12.71
CA GLN A 147 -10.06 -14.75 -14.06
C GLN A 147 -9.19 -13.51 -13.96
N LEU A 148 -8.34 -13.31 -14.97
CA LEU A 148 -7.49 -12.14 -15.04
C LEU A 148 -7.53 -11.59 -16.47
N SER A 149 -8.08 -10.39 -16.62
CA SER A 149 -8.22 -9.75 -17.92
C SER A 149 -7.12 -8.71 -18.13
N ASN A 150 -6.71 -8.51 -19.38
CA ASN A 150 -5.78 -7.44 -19.74
C ASN A 150 -6.32 -6.07 -19.36
N LYS A 151 -7.64 -5.88 -19.43
CA LYS A 151 -8.31 -4.65 -18.99
C LYS A 151 -8.03 -4.37 -17.51
N PHE A 152 -8.27 -5.35 -16.64
CA PHE A 152 -7.99 -5.20 -15.21
C PHE A 152 -6.53 -4.85 -14.92
N LEU A 153 -5.58 -5.44 -15.65
CA LEU A 153 -4.15 -5.12 -15.49
C LEU A 153 -3.84 -3.65 -15.83
N LEU A 154 -4.45 -3.10 -16.88
CA LEU A 154 -4.31 -1.70 -17.25
C LEU A 154 -4.95 -0.78 -16.21
N ASP A 155 -6.08 -1.18 -15.64
CA ASP A 155 -6.78 -0.41 -14.60
C ASP A 155 -5.96 -0.30 -13.30
N LEU A 156 -4.92 -1.11 -13.10
CA LEU A 156 -3.99 -0.97 -11.97
C LEU A 156 -2.94 0.12 -12.18
N ILE A 157 -2.72 0.62 -13.40
CA ILE A 157 -1.67 1.61 -13.70
C ILE A 157 -1.76 2.85 -12.81
N PRO A 158 -2.93 3.51 -12.66
CA PRO A 158 -3.08 4.67 -11.77
C PRO A 158 -2.66 4.35 -10.32
N ILE A 159 -3.05 3.18 -9.82
CA ILE A 159 -2.77 2.73 -8.44
C ILE A 159 -1.28 2.50 -8.25
N VAL A 160 -0.62 1.87 -9.22
CA VAL A 160 0.82 1.61 -9.18
C VAL A 160 1.61 2.93 -9.17
N ILE A 161 1.25 3.90 -10.03
CA ILE A 161 1.92 5.20 -10.07
C ILE A 161 1.70 5.96 -8.75
N TYR A 162 0.48 5.96 -8.20
CA TYR A 162 0.19 6.60 -6.92
C TYR A 162 0.94 5.92 -5.75
N CYS A 163 1.01 4.59 -5.75
CA CYS A 163 1.79 3.81 -4.80
C CYS A 163 3.28 4.17 -4.84
N MET A 164 3.83 4.29 -6.05
CA MET A 164 5.24 4.65 -6.23
C MET A 164 5.54 6.04 -5.68
N ALA A 165 4.67 7.02 -5.95
CA ALA A 165 4.79 8.36 -5.40
C ALA A 165 4.73 8.38 -3.87
N SER A 166 3.79 7.62 -3.30
CA SER A 166 3.66 7.44 -1.85
C SER A 166 4.90 6.80 -1.22
N ASN A 167 5.46 5.78 -1.87
CA ASN A 167 6.70 5.12 -1.44
C ASN A 167 7.92 6.05 -1.53
N LEU A 168 8.02 6.88 -2.57
CA LEU A 168 9.07 7.90 -2.71
C LEU A 168 9.05 8.89 -1.55
N ILE A 169 7.89 9.42 -1.18
CA ILE A 169 7.73 10.34 -0.05
C ILE A 169 8.08 9.64 1.27
N THR A 170 7.57 8.42 1.46
CA THR A 170 7.86 7.64 2.68
C THR A 170 9.35 7.36 2.83
N ASN A 171 10.04 7.05 1.74
CA ASN A 171 11.47 6.79 1.75
C ASN A 171 12.29 8.06 1.99
N ASP A 172 11.91 9.19 1.38
CA ASP A 172 12.53 10.50 1.65
C ASP A 172 12.42 10.86 3.14
N LEU A 173 11.23 10.69 3.71
CA LEU A 173 10.98 10.92 5.14
C LEU A 173 11.81 9.98 6.03
N LYS A 174 11.91 8.69 5.69
CA LYS A 174 12.78 7.74 6.40
C LYS A 174 14.27 8.11 6.29
N ASN A 175 14.72 8.63 5.15
CA ASN A 175 16.11 9.07 4.95
C ASN A 175 16.48 10.33 5.75
N THR A 176 15.50 11.09 6.26
CA THR A 176 15.76 12.18 7.21
C THR A 176 16.04 11.68 8.63
N LEU A 177 15.77 10.40 8.91
CA LEU A 177 16.12 9.77 10.19
C LEU A 177 17.63 9.55 10.24
N PRO A 178 18.29 9.88 11.37
CA PRO A 178 19.76 9.78 11.52
C PRO A 178 20.29 8.34 11.46
N THR A 179 19.43 7.32 11.60
CA THR A 179 19.80 5.91 11.69
C THR A 179 19.94 5.20 10.34
N LEU A 180 19.57 5.83 9.22
CA LEU A 180 19.55 5.19 7.89
C LEU A 180 20.63 5.74 6.95
N PRO A 181 21.23 4.89 6.08
CA PRO A 181 22.17 5.35 5.06
C PRO A 181 21.48 6.32 4.10
N LYS A 182 22.05 7.52 3.96
CA LYS A 182 21.42 8.63 3.23
C LYS A 182 21.56 8.45 1.72
N PHE A 183 20.45 8.34 1.02
CA PHE A 183 20.43 8.46 -0.44
C PHE A 183 20.58 9.94 -0.84
N LYS A 184 21.82 10.39 -1.10
CA LYS A 184 22.14 11.81 -1.35
C LYS A 184 21.57 12.36 -2.66
N ILE A 185 21.36 11.53 -3.68
CA ILE A 185 21.24 11.99 -5.08
C ILE A 185 19.84 12.51 -5.46
N LEU A 186 18.78 12.20 -4.70
CA LEU A 186 17.40 12.55 -5.09
C LEU A 186 16.67 13.53 -4.13
N SER A 187 17.26 13.90 -2.99
CA SER A 187 16.52 14.53 -1.88
C SER A 187 15.85 15.88 -2.18
N GLN A 188 16.42 16.71 -3.08
CA GLN A 188 15.93 18.08 -3.25
C GLN A 188 14.63 18.17 -4.06
N ASN A 189 14.35 17.22 -4.95
CA ASN A 189 13.20 17.27 -5.86
C ASN A 189 12.21 16.11 -5.69
N ILE A 190 12.48 15.10 -4.85
CA ILE A 190 11.59 13.93 -4.65
C ILE A 190 10.14 14.34 -4.41
N LYS A 191 9.89 15.32 -3.52
CA LYS A 191 8.51 15.71 -3.16
C LYS A 191 7.74 16.28 -4.35
N LYS A 192 8.41 17.05 -5.20
CA LYS A 192 7.82 17.62 -6.42
C LYS A 192 7.56 16.53 -7.46
N ILE A 193 8.53 15.63 -7.65
CA ILE A 193 8.40 14.49 -8.56
C ILE A 193 7.25 13.58 -8.12
N ALA A 194 7.19 13.22 -6.84
CA ALA A 194 6.12 12.40 -6.28
C ALA A 194 4.75 13.08 -6.43
N PHE A 195 4.66 14.39 -6.19
CA PHE A 195 3.41 15.13 -6.42
C PHE A 195 2.99 15.13 -7.89
N ALA A 196 3.93 15.35 -8.82
CA ALA A 196 3.66 15.25 -10.26
C ALA A 196 3.18 13.84 -10.64
N MET A 197 3.78 12.78 -10.10
CA MET A 197 3.34 11.40 -10.30
C MET A 197 1.93 11.17 -9.74
N MET A 198 1.58 11.72 -8.57
CA MET A 198 0.22 11.65 -8.02
C MET A 198 -0.80 12.33 -8.93
N LEU A 199 -0.44 13.46 -9.56
CA LEU A 199 -1.29 14.12 -10.56
C LEU A 199 -1.42 13.30 -11.85
N ILE A 200 -0.33 12.67 -12.32
CA ILE A 200 -0.40 11.77 -13.48
C ILE A 200 -1.30 10.58 -13.18
N ALA A 201 -1.16 9.97 -12.00
CA ALA A 201 -2.03 8.89 -11.55
C ALA A 201 -3.51 9.31 -11.50
N LEU A 202 -3.79 10.54 -11.02
CA LEU A 202 -5.13 11.12 -11.02
C LEU A 202 -5.71 11.22 -12.44
N LEU A 203 -4.96 11.82 -13.36
CA LEU A 203 -5.39 12.00 -14.75
C LEU A 203 -5.63 10.66 -15.45
N LEU A 204 -4.74 9.69 -15.22
CA LEU A 204 -4.91 8.33 -15.75
C LEU A 204 -6.11 7.63 -15.11
N GLY A 205 -6.35 7.78 -13.80
CA GLY A 205 -7.53 7.23 -13.14
C GLY A 205 -8.84 7.77 -13.74
N ILE A 206 -8.87 9.05 -14.09
CA ILE A 206 -10.00 9.65 -14.80
C ILE A 206 -10.11 9.08 -16.22
N TYR A 207 -8.99 8.98 -16.94
CA TYR A 207 -9.00 8.41 -18.29
C TYR A 207 -9.53 6.97 -18.32
N PHE A 208 -9.05 6.11 -17.42
CA PHE A 208 -9.50 4.71 -17.32
C PHE A 208 -10.92 4.54 -16.76
N SER A 209 -11.52 5.59 -16.21
CA SER A 209 -12.94 5.61 -15.84
C SER A 209 -13.86 6.15 -16.94
N LEU A 210 -13.36 6.45 -18.14
CA LEU A 210 -14.21 6.80 -19.29
C LEU A 210 -14.52 5.56 -20.15
N PRO A 211 -15.75 5.38 -20.67
CA PRO A 211 -16.96 6.17 -20.47
C PRO A 211 -17.83 5.55 -19.35
N THR A 212 -17.82 6.11 -18.13
CA THR A 212 -18.79 5.64 -17.12
C THR A 212 -20.17 6.22 -17.39
N HIS A 213 -21.17 5.35 -17.27
CA HIS A 213 -22.55 5.63 -17.66
C HIS A 213 -23.32 6.53 -16.68
N SER A 214 -22.76 7.04 -15.56
CA SER A 214 -23.60 7.85 -14.66
C SER A 214 -22.95 8.87 -13.72
N TYR A 215 -21.68 8.76 -13.30
CA TYR A 215 -21.19 9.57 -12.18
C TYR A 215 -19.99 10.49 -12.47
N LEU A 216 -20.19 11.45 -13.38
CA LEU A 216 -19.31 12.61 -13.58
C LEU A 216 -18.91 13.30 -12.24
N LEU A 217 -19.81 13.25 -11.26
CA LEU A 217 -19.60 13.80 -9.91
C LEU A 217 -18.50 13.06 -9.13
N GLY A 218 -18.36 11.73 -9.32
CA GLY A 218 -17.28 10.94 -8.73
C GLY A 218 -15.91 11.32 -9.29
N GLN A 219 -15.83 11.54 -10.59
CA GLN A 219 -14.61 12.01 -11.27
C GLN A 219 -14.24 13.45 -10.85
N ILE A 220 -15.23 14.35 -10.76
CA ILE A 220 -15.03 15.73 -10.27
C ILE A 220 -14.57 15.72 -8.80
N PHE A 221 -15.17 14.87 -7.97
CA PHE A 221 -14.79 14.74 -6.58
C PHE A 221 -13.37 14.19 -6.42
N MET A 222 -13.00 13.19 -7.22
CA MET A 222 -11.63 12.68 -7.28
C MET A 222 -10.64 13.78 -7.71
N LEU A 223 -10.96 14.53 -8.76
CA LEU A 223 -10.11 15.60 -9.31
C LEU A 223 -9.87 16.75 -8.33
N THR A 224 -10.83 17.03 -7.45
CA THR A 224 -10.72 18.11 -6.46
C THR A 224 -10.13 17.63 -5.12
N PHE A 225 -10.57 16.46 -4.63
CA PHE A 225 -10.23 15.98 -3.30
C PHE A 225 -8.81 15.40 -3.22
N VAL A 226 -8.38 14.60 -4.22
CA VAL A 226 -7.07 13.94 -4.19
C VAL A 226 -5.92 14.97 -4.19
N PRO A 227 -5.90 16.03 -5.02
CA PRO A 227 -4.87 17.06 -4.93
C PRO A 227 -4.87 17.76 -3.57
N LEU A 228 -6.05 18.13 -3.06
CA LEU A 228 -6.20 18.85 -1.79
C LEU A 228 -5.62 18.06 -0.62
N VAL A 229 -5.91 16.75 -0.57
CA VAL A 229 -5.37 15.83 0.43
C VAL A 229 -3.88 15.54 0.21
N SER A 230 -3.35 15.75 -1.00
CA SER A 230 -1.94 15.51 -1.34
C SER A 230 -1.01 16.71 -1.13
N ILE A 231 -1.53 17.93 -1.03
CA ILE A 231 -0.74 19.15 -0.74
C ILE A 231 0.14 19.03 0.52
N PRO A 232 -0.33 18.47 1.66
CA PRO A 232 0.50 18.28 2.85
C PRO A 232 1.80 17.51 2.61
N ASN A 233 1.88 16.69 1.55
CA ASN A 233 3.10 15.97 1.19
C ASN A 233 4.25 16.87 0.72
N LEU A 234 3.95 18.07 0.21
CA LEU A 234 4.96 19.06 -0.20
C LEU A 234 5.67 19.72 0.99
N ILE A 235 5.02 19.79 2.15
CA ILE A 235 5.56 20.48 3.34
C ILE A 235 6.71 19.68 3.96
N SER A 236 7.86 20.31 4.17
CA SER A 236 9.00 19.65 4.82
C SER A 236 8.83 19.58 6.34
N VAL A 237 9.27 18.47 6.92
CA VAL A 237 9.12 18.17 8.34
C VAL A 237 10.45 17.59 8.82
N LYS A 238 10.92 18.03 10.00
CA LYS A 238 12.24 17.65 10.55
C LYS A 238 12.18 16.89 11.88
N THR A 239 11.08 16.96 12.63
CA THR A 239 10.95 16.30 13.94
C THR A 239 10.40 14.88 13.77
N MET A 240 10.92 13.93 14.55
CA MET A 240 10.58 12.50 14.49
C MET A 240 9.07 12.23 14.54
N ASP A 241 8.38 12.83 15.51
CA ASP A 241 6.93 12.60 15.68
C ASP A 241 6.13 13.07 14.48
N LYS A 242 6.50 14.22 13.91
CA LYS A 242 5.83 14.78 12.74
C LYS A 242 6.16 13.98 11.47
N ILE A 243 7.36 13.41 11.37
CA ILE A 243 7.75 12.49 10.30
C ILE A 243 6.88 11.24 10.35
N GLN A 244 6.74 10.63 11.54
CA GLN A 244 5.92 9.44 11.73
C GLN A 244 4.44 9.71 11.42
N ASN A 245 3.89 10.83 11.88
CA ASN A 245 2.51 11.22 11.58
C ASN A 245 2.28 11.38 10.08
N LYS A 246 3.26 11.94 9.35
CA LYS A 246 3.18 12.11 7.90
C LYS A 246 3.25 10.77 7.16
N ILE A 247 4.07 9.84 7.62
CA ILE A 247 4.10 8.46 7.10
C ILE A 247 2.75 7.78 7.32
N ASN A 248 2.14 7.93 8.50
CA ASN A 248 0.84 7.34 8.81
C ASN A 248 -0.27 7.96 7.96
N PHE A 249 -0.25 9.28 7.79
CA PHE A 249 -1.20 10.01 6.94
C PHE A 249 -1.12 9.56 5.47
N ASN A 250 0.08 9.31 4.96
CA ASN A 250 0.30 8.90 3.56
C ASN A 250 -0.39 7.55 3.22
N ALA A 251 -0.50 6.62 4.18
CA ALA A 251 -1.27 5.38 4.01
C ALA A 251 -2.78 5.67 3.86
N SER A 252 -3.30 6.63 4.64
CA SER A 252 -4.69 7.09 4.52
C SER A 252 -4.96 7.75 3.17
N MET A 253 -4.00 8.52 2.64
CA MET A 253 -4.14 9.11 1.31
C MET A 253 -4.23 8.06 0.20
N MET A 254 -3.39 7.02 0.26
CA MET A 254 -3.42 5.89 -0.67
C MET A 254 -4.81 5.22 -0.68
N LEU A 255 -5.38 5.00 0.50
CA LEU A 255 -6.73 4.46 0.63
C LEU A 255 -7.78 5.40 0.02
N CYS A 256 -7.72 6.70 0.32
CA CYS A 256 -8.63 7.68 -0.25
C CYS A 256 -8.56 7.71 -1.78
N PHE A 257 -7.35 7.69 -2.36
CA PHE A 257 -7.17 7.62 -3.80
C PHE A 257 -7.82 6.35 -4.39
N ASN A 258 -7.53 5.18 -3.82
CA ASN A 258 -8.08 3.91 -4.33
C ASN A 258 -9.61 3.85 -4.20
N LEU A 259 -10.19 4.35 -3.12
CA LEU A 259 -11.65 4.42 -2.95
C LEU A 259 -12.30 5.36 -3.95
N LEU A 260 -11.73 6.56 -4.14
CA LEU A 260 -12.27 7.54 -5.09
C LEU A 260 -12.13 7.07 -6.52
N TYR A 261 -11.00 6.46 -6.86
CA TYR A 261 -10.80 5.85 -8.16
C TYR A 261 -11.80 4.72 -8.39
N LEU A 262 -12.04 3.88 -7.38
CA LEU A 262 -13.01 2.80 -7.46
C LEU A 262 -14.44 3.33 -7.67
N ILE A 263 -14.85 4.36 -6.92
CA ILE A 263 -16.16 5.00 -7.10
C ILE A 263 -16.29 5.55 -8.52
N ALA A 264 -15.27 6.26 -8.99
CA ALA A 264 -15.26 6.83 -10.34
C ALA A 264 -15.23 5.75 -11.44
N TYR A 265 -14.62 4.59 -11.19
CA TYR A 265 -14.50 3.49 -12.15
C TYR A 265 -15.79 2.67 -12.26
N ILE A 266 -16.48 2.46 -11.14
CA ILE A 266 -17.69 1.64 -11.07
C ILE A 266 -18.94 2.40 -11.56
N PHE A 267 -19.06 3.68 -11.21
CA PHE A 267 -20.28 4.49 -11.40
C PHE A 267 -20.10 5.57 -12.47
#